data_AF-A0A975LHN8-F1
#
_entry.id   AF-A0A975LHN8-F1
#
_cell.length_a   1.000
_cell.length_b   1.000
_cell.length_c   1.000
_cell.angle_alpha   90.00
_cell.angle_beta   90.00
_cell.angle_gamma   90.00
#
_symmetry.space_group_name_H-M   'P 1'
#
loop_
_entity.id
_entity.type
_entity.pdbx_description
1 polymer ?
#
loop_
_entity_poly.entity_id
_entity_poly.type
_entity_poly.pdbx_seq_one_letter_code
_entity_poly.pdbx_strand_id
1 'polypeptide(L)'
;MTLFISSDEKIEIERFSCNKDLNRYEEVRIFFRNMEREYILYANDFLCEAIETFQRLLSKAINRKLELDSSIIEKGIGFISNENFQNKPGLKMVKEKEGYYWIGDKYLIWDSMNYQTWIYNLNNDIVIEITPTYQWHFEDFIDGKNEYISYEEFKENYKTCVVRKISKNMVKNWLDKCNNILDKLS
;
A
#
# COMPACT_ATOMS: atom_id res chain seq x y z
N MET A 1 14.61 -0.32 -7.93
CA MET A 1 14.38 -1.77 -7.76
C MET A 1 13.12 -2.15 -8.53
N THR A 2 13.09 -3.28 -9.23
CA THR A 2 11.88 -3.75 -9.94
C THR A 2 11.41 -5.10 -9.42
N LEU A 3 10.10 -5.22 -9.19
CA LEU A 3 9.39 -6.37 -8.62
C LEU A 3 8.34 -6.84 -9.62
N PHE A 4 8.60 -7.92 -10.33
CA PHE A 4 7.67 -8.44 -11.32
C PHE A 4 6.53 -9.21 -10.65
N ILE A 5 5.30 -8.91 -11.07
CA ILE A 5 4.09 -9.65 -10.70
C ILE A 5 3.76 -10.67 -11.80
N SER A 6 3.84 -10.24 -13.05
CA SER A 6 3.71 -11.04 -14.26
C SER A 6 4.71 -10.56 -15.33
N SER A 7 4.56 -10.99 -16.58
CA SER A 7 5.34 -10.47 -17.71
C SER A 7 5.05 -9.00 -18.03
N ASP A 8 3.84 -8.53 -17.73
CA ASP A 8 3.32 -7.22 -18.08
C ASP A 8 3.04 -6.33 -16.87
N GLU A 9 3.06 -6.88 -15.65
CA GLU A 9 2.81 -6.13 -14.42
C GLU A 9 4.04 -6.12 -13.51
N LYS A 10 4.39 -4.92 -13.02
CA LYS A 10 5.52 -4.73 -12.11
C LYS A 10 5.25 -3.63 -11.10
N ILE A 11 5.92 -3.75 -9.95
CA ILE A 11 6.13 -2.65 -9.01
C ILE A 11 7.57 -2.16 -9.15
N GLU A 12 7.75 -0.86 -9.27
CA GLU A 12 9.06 -0.23 -9.50
C GLU A 12 9.32 0.84 -8.47
N ILE A 13 10.47 0.74 -7.81
CA ILE A 13 10.98 1.73 -6.87
C ILE A 13 12.05 2.54 -7.57
N GLU A 14 11.74 3.80 -7.79
CA GLU A 14 12.61 4.79 -8.42
C GLU A 14 13.24 5.69 -7.36
N ARG A 15 14.53 5.93 -7.51
CA ARG A 15 15.32 6.79 -6.63
C ARG A 15 15.41 8.17 -7.24
N PHE A 16 15.34 9.22 -6.42
CA PHE A 16 15.55 10.59 -6.92
C PHE A 16 17.05 10.89 -7.04
N SER A 17 17.87 10.21 -6.25
CA SER A 17 19.33 10.32 -6.31
C SER A 17 19.92 9.53 -7.47
N CYS A 18 20.87 10.14 -8.17
CA CYS A 18 21.74 9.45 -9.13
C CYS A 18 22.99 8.84 -8.47
N ASN A 19 23.13 8.94 -7.14
CA ASN A 19 24.28 8.37 -6.44
C ASN A 19 24.28 6.84 -6.55
N LYS A 20 25.46 6.26 -6.76
CA LYS A 20 25.63 4.81 -6.79
C LYS A 20 25.38 4.18 -5.42
N ASP A 21 25.77 4.88 -4.37
CA ASP A 21 25.55 4.43 -3.00
C ASP A 21 24.11 4.74 -2.58
N LEU A 22 23.53 3.83 -1.79
CA LEU A 22 22.20 4.01 -1.21
C LEU A 22 22.30 4.88 0.03
N ASN A 23 21.37 5.81 0.20
CA ASN A 23 21.24 6.60 1.41
C ASN A 23 19.91 6.25 2.08
N ARG A 24 19.91 6.09 3.40
CA ARG A 24 18.72 5.71 4.19
C ARG A 24 17.55 6.66 3.96
N TYR A 25 17.85 7.95 3.89
CA TYR A 25 16.90 9.05 3.79
C TYR A 25 16.82 9.64 2.38
N GLU A 26 17.27 8.91 1.35
CA GLU A 26 16.97 9.34 -0.01
C GLU A 26 15.47 9.16 -0.30
N GLU A 27 14.92 10.14 -1.00
CA GLU A 27 13.53 10.08 -1.45
C GLU A 27 13.39 9.10 -2.62
N VAL A 28 12.29 8.36 -2.56
CA VAL A 28 11.87 7.44 -3.61
C VAL A 28 10.44 7.68 -4.03
N ARG A 29 10.12 7.14 -5.21
CA ARG A 29 8.76 6.99 -5.68
C ARG A 29 8.54 5.54 -6.07
N ILE A 30 7.39 5.01 -5.68
CA ILE A 30 7.00 3.63 -5.98
C ILE A 30 5.82 3.65 -6.92
N PHE A 31 5.90 2.84 -7.97
CA PHE A 31 4.88 2.74 -8.99
C PHE A 31 4.41 1.30 -9.14
N PHE A 32 3.11 1.10 -9.36
CA PHE A 32 2.62 -0.06 -10.09
C PHE A 32 2.49 0.32 -11.56
N ARG A 33 2.93 -0.56 -12.46
CA ARG A 33 2.83 -0.36 -13.90
C ARG A 33 2.32 -1.63 -14.58
N ASN A 34 1.38 -1.46 -15.50
CA ASN A 34 1.06 -2.43 -16.53
C ASN A 34 1.00 -1.77 -17.91
N MET A 35 0.55 -2.48 -18.95
CA MET A 35 0.50 -1.93 -20.31
C MET A 35 -0.46 -0.73 -20.47
N GLU A 36 -1.45 -0.60 -19.59
CA GLU A 36 -2.51 0.40 -19.73
C GLU A 36 -2.43 1.52 -18.69
N ARG A 37 -1.84 1.24 -17.52
CA ARG A 37 -1.98 2.07 -16.32
C ARG A 37 -0.68 2.16 -15.54
N GLU A 38 -0.51 3.33 -14.94
CA GLU A 38 0.51 3.62 -13.95
C GLU A 38 -0.17 4.17 -12.70
N TYR A 39 0.17 3.62 -11.54
CA TYR A 39 -0.28 4.11 -10.23
C TYR A 39 0.92 4.47 -9.38
N ILE A 40 0.94 5.69 -8.85
CA ILE A 40 1.93 6.10 -7.85
C ILE A 40 1.45 5.54 -6.50
N LEU A 41 2.20 4.62 -5.93
CA LEU A 41 1.84 3.91 -4.69
C LEU A 41 2.45 4.55 -3.44
N TYR A 42 3.55 5.28 -3.62
CA TYR A 42 4.30 5.95 -2.56
C TYR A 42 5.06 7.11 -3.21
N ALA A 43 4.99 8.32 -2.63
CA ALA A 43 5.50 9.52 -3.27
C ALA A 43 6.33 10.39 -2.32
N ASN A 44 7.57 10.68 -2.73
CA ASN A 44 8.45 11.69 -2.13
C ASN A 44 8.72 11.45 -0.64
N ASP A 45 8.97 10.20 -0.27
CA ASP A 45 9.25 9.82 1.12
C ASP A 45 10.41 8.80 1.14
N PHE A 46 10.92 8.50 2.33
CA PHE A 46 12.23 7.90 2.52
C PHE A 46 12.29 6.43 2.10
N LEU A 47 13.37 6.08 1.41
CA LEU A 47 13.67 4.71 0.99
C LEU A 47 13.59 3.72 2.17
N CYS A 48 14.13 4.08 3.34
CA CYS A 48 14.15 3.16 4.48
C CYS A 48 12.75 2.77 4.94
N GLU A 49 11.85 3.74 5.11
CA GLU A 49 10.48 3.49 5.59
C GLU A 49 9.72 2.58 4.62
N ALA A 50 9.83 2.87 3.32
CA ALA A 50 9.17 2.10 2.28
C ALA A 50 9.64 0.64 2.24
N ILE A 51 10.96 0.41 2.37
CA ILE A 51 11.55 -0.93 2.30
C ILE A 51 11.36 -1.70 3.61
N GLU A 52 11.53 -1.07 4.77
CA GLU A 52 11.36 -1.72 6.07
C GLU A 52 9.90 -2.17 6.29
N THR A 53 8.93 -1.32 5.95
CA THR A 53 7.50 -1.68 6.02
C THR A 53 7.18 -2.84 5.09
N PHE A 54 7.65 -2.78 3.84
CA PHE A 54 7.40 -3.84 2.88
C PHE A 54 8.06 -5.16 3.27
N GLN A 55 9.32 -5.14 3.68
CA GLN A 55 10.07 -6.29 4.20
C GLN A 55 9.32 -6.98 5.35
N ARG A 56 8.88 -6.18 6.33
CA ARG A 56 8.17 -6.65 7.52
C ARG A 56 6.87 -7.35 7.14
N LEU A 57 6.10 -6.76 6.21
CA LEU A 57 4.82 -7.32 5.78
C LEU A 57 4.97 -8.54 4.88
N LEU A 58 5.96 -8.58 3.98
CA LEU A 58 6.28 -9.79 3.21
C LEU A 58 6.64 -10.96 4.15
N SER A 59 7.46 -10.69 5.17
CA SER A 59 7.82 -11.68 6.19
C SER A 59 6.60 -12.18 6.98
N LYS A 60 5.67 -11.30 7.35
CA LYS A 60 4.41 -11.73 7.98
C LYS A 60 3.53 -12.52 7.02
N ALA A 61 3.38 -12.09 5.76
CA ALA A 61 2.54 -12.73 4.75
C ALA A 61 2.99 -14.15 4.44
N ILE A 62 4.30 -14.39 4.27
CA ILE A 62 4.83 -15.73 3.96
C ILE A 62 4.64 -16.71 5.11
N ASN A 63 4.66 -16.20 6.34
CA ASN A 63 4.43 -16.94 7.58
C ASN A 63 2.94 -17.03 7.96
N ARG A 64 2.02 -16.60 7.08
CA ARG A 64 0.56 -16.61 7.30
C ARG A 64 0.11 -15.80 8.53
N LYS A 65 0.82 -14.71 8.83
CA LYS A 65 0.53 -13.83 9.97
C LYS A 65 -0.29 -12.57 9.58
N LEU A 66 -0.80 -12.52 8.35
CA LEU A 66 -1.63 -11.41 7.85
C LEU A 66 -2.98 -11.91 7.33
N GLU A 67 -3.63 -12.85 8.01
CA GLU A 67 -5.00 -13.27 7.64
C GLU A 67 -5.97 -12.09 7.67
N LEU A 68 -6.67 -11.87 6.55
CA LEU A 68 -7.60 -10.76 6.40
C LEU A 68 -8.79 -10.92 7.36
N ASP A 69 -9.07 -9.89 8.13
CA ASP A 69 -10.11 -9.95 9.17
C ASP A 69 -11.50 -10.03 8.53
N SER A 70 -12.38 -10.84 9.10
CA SER A 70 -13.73 -11.06 8.56
C SER A 70 -14.57 -9.79 8.48
N SER A 71 -14.31 -8.80 9.35
CA SER A 71 -14.97 -7.48 9.27
C SER A 71 -14.61 -6.68 8.01
N ILE A 72 -13.56 -7.09 7.30
CA ILE A 72 -13.08 -6.42 6.09
C ILE A 72 -13.56 -7.10 4.80
N ILE A 73 -13.66 -8.43 4.81
CA ILE A 73 -13.83 -9.26 3.61
C ILE A 73 -15.02 -8.84 2.75
N GLU A 74 -16.18 -8.57 3.37
CA GLU A 74 -17.43 -8.34 2.63
C GLU A 74 -17.39 -7.07 1.76
N LYS A 75 -16.84 -5.97 2.29
CA LYS A 75 -16.80 -4.68 1.57
C LYS A 75 -15.46 -4.41 0.88
N GLY A 76 -14.41 -5.15 1.25
CA GLY A 76 -13.05 -4.93 0.77
C GLY A 76 -12.28 -3.89 1.58
N ILE A 77 -10.96 -4.06 1.63
CA ILE A 77 -10.09 -3.27 2.52
C ILE A 77 -10.04 -1.78 2.15
N GLY A 78 -9.88 -1.44 0.87
CA GLY A 78 -9.82 -0.03 0.46
C GLY A 78 -11.12 0.72 0.69
N PHE A 79 -12.26 0.07 0.48
CA PHE A 79 -13.56 0.69 0.73
C PHE A 79 -13.69 1.05 2.21
N ILE A 80 -13.36 0.11 3.10
CA ILE A 80 -13.44 0.33 4.54
C ILE A 80 -12.38 1.33 5.01
N SER A 81 -11.19 1.37 4.38
CA SER A 81 -10.19 2.40 4.67
C SER A 81 -10.72 3.81 4.38
N ASN A 82 -11.46 3.99 3.28
CA ASN A 82 -12.10 5.27 2.98
C ASN A 82 -13.21 5.61 4.00
N GLU A 83 -14.01 4.64 4.43
CA GLU A 83 -14.99 4.85 5.51
C GLU A 83 -14.30 5.20 6.85
N ASN A 84 -13.10 4.66 7.10
CA ASN A 84 -12.29 4.97 8.28
C ASN A 84 -11.82 6.43 8.27
N PHE A 85 -11.32 6.93 7.14
CA PHE A 85 -10.94 8.35 7.01
C PHE A 85 -12.14 9.29 7.20
N GLN A 86 -13.35 8.83 6.90
CA GLN A 86 -14.61 9.54 7.13
C GLN A 86 -15.14 9.38 8.57
N ASN A 87 -14.38 8.77 9.48
CA ASN A 87 -14.76 8.48 10.87
C ASN A 87 -16.13 7.77 10.99
N LYS A 88 -16.45 6.89 10.03
CA LYS A 88 -17.72 6.17 10.03
C LYS A 88 -17.77 5.21 11.25
N PRO A 89 -18.90 5.16 11.98
CA PRO A 89 -19.02 4.29 13.15
C PRO A 89 -19.11 2.81 12.76
N GLY A 90 -18.87 1.92 13.72
CA GLY A 90 -19.03 0.46 13.55
C GLY A 90 -17.81 -0.25 12.94
N LEU A 91 -16.71 0.46 12.71
CA LEU A 91 -15.45 -0.14 12.30
C LEU A 91 -14.78 -0.87 13.47
N LYS A 92 -14.14 -2.00 13.15
CA LYS A 92 -13.41 -2.77 14.14
C LYS A 92 -12.07 -2.09 14.46
N MET A 93 -11.97 -1.57 15.67
CA MET A 93 -10.77 -0.90 16.19
C MET A 93 -9.97 -1.85 17.08
N VAL A 94 -8.65 -1.71 17.08
CA VAL A 94 -7.70 -2.42 17.94
C VAL A 94 -7.05 -1.41 18.86
N LYS A 95 -7.00 -1.72 20.16
CA LYS A 95 -6.31 -0.90 21.16
C LYS A 95 -4.84 -1.30 21.23
N GLU A 96 -3.96 -0.34 20.98
CA GLU A 96 -2.52 -0.47 21.20
C GLU A 96 -2.05 0.54 22.27
N LYS A 97 -0.74 0.60 22.53
CA LYS A 97 -0.17 1.48 23.57
C LYS A 97 -0.45 2.95 23.30
N GLU A 98 -0.46 3.34 22.04
CA GLU A 98 -0.51 4.73 21.58
C GLU A 98 -1.93 5.20 21.22
N GLY A 99 -2.92 4.28 21.20
CA GLY A 99 -4.29 4.65 20.87
C GLY A 99 -5.14 3.50 20.34
N TYR A 100 -6.21 3.87 19.64
CA TYR A 100 -7.05 2.95 18.89
C TYR A 100 -6.77 3.12 17.40
N TYR A 101 -6.51 2.01 16.73
CA TYR A 101 -6.21 1.96 15.30
C TYR A 101 -7.23 1.10 14.59
N TRP A 102 -7.48 1.37 13.33
CA TRP A 102 -8.37 0.52 12.56
C TRP A 102 -7.67 -0.81 12.26
N ILE A 103 -8.39 -1.92 12.38
CA ILE A 103 -7.78 -3.25 12.21
C ILE A 103 -7.14 -3.48 10.83
N GLY A 104 -7.54 -2.68 9.83
CA GLY A 104 -6.97 -2.72 8.48
C GLY A 104 -5.57 -2.13 8.36
N ASP A 105 -5.16 -1.24 9.26
CA ASP A 105 -3.87 -0.53 9.19
C ASP A 105 -2.67 -1.50 9.17
N LYS A 106 -2.82 -2.68 9.78
CA LYS A 106 -1.75 -3.71 9.82
C LYS A 106 -1.43 -4.35 8.45
N TYR A 107 -2.27 -4.14 7.43
CA TYR A 107 -2.06 -4.67 6.07
C TYR A 107 -1.50 -3.63 5.09
N LEU A 108 -1.43 -2.35 5.49
CA LEU A 108 -0.98 -1.25 4.63
C LEU A 108 0.51 -1.33 4.37
N ILE A 109 0.91 -1.42 3.09
CA ILE A 109 2.30 -1.38 2.67
C ILE A 109 2.74 0.05 2.41
N TRP A 110 2.03 0.73 1.50
CA TRP A 110 2.32 2.07 1.05
C TRP A 110 1.01 2.80 0.78
N ASP A 111 1.04 4.10 0.98
CA ASP A 111 -0.01 5.02 0.64
C ASP A 111 0.52 6.21 -0.14
N SER A 112 -0.39 6.80 -0.89
CA SER A 112 -0.21 8.03 -1.63
C SER A 112 -1.54 8.78 -1.58
N MET A 113 -1.54 10.02 -2.04
CA MET A 113 -2.75 10.85 -2.13
C MET A 113 -3.93 10.14 -2.85
N ASN A 114 -3.64 9.28 -3.82
CA ASN A 114 -4.64 8.69 -4.70
C ASN A 114 -4.89 7.21 -4.47
N TYR A 115 -3.95 6.50 -3.84
CA TYR A 115 -3.95 5.05 -3.76
C TYR A 115 -3.35 4.54 -2.47
N GLN A 116 -3.91 3.43 -1.98
CA GLN A 116 -3.32 2.61 -0.92
C GLN A 116 -2.99 1.22 -1.47
N THR A 117 -1.87 0.68 -1.01
CA THR A 117 -1.37 -0.65 -1.37
C THR A 117 -1.37 -1.56 -0.15
N TRP A 118 -1.97 -2.74 -0.29
CA TRP A 118 -2.21 -3.67 0.81
C TRP A 118 -1.58 -5.03 0.52
N ILE A 119 -1.19 -5.74 1.58
CA ILE A 119 -0.83 -7.16 1.51
C ILE A 119 -1.48 -7.95 2.64
N TYR A 120 -2.10 -9.07 2.29
CA TYR A 120 -2.79 -9.93 3.25
C TYR A 120 -2.83 -11.39 2.78
N ASN A 121 -3.20 -12.27 3.70
CA ASN A 121 -3.49 -13.67 3.45
C ASN A 121 -5.01 -13.85 3.33
N LEU A 122 -5.46 -14.49 2.26
CA LEU A 122 -6.87 -14.84 2.04
C LEU A 122 -6.95 -16.23 1.42
N ASN A 123 -7.70 -17.15 2.04
CA ASN A 123 -7.92 -18.51 1.51
C ASN A 123 -6.62 -19.25 1.12
N ASN A 124 -5.58 -19.19 1.96
CA ASN A 124 -4.22 -19.71 1.73
C ASN A 124 -3.35 -18.96 0.70
N ASP A 125 -3.90 -17.99 -0.02
CA ASP A 125 -3.16 -17.16 -0.95
C ASP A 125 -2.54 -15.94 -0.25
N ILE A 126 -1.47 -15.39 -0.85
CA ILE A 126 -0.94 -14.07 -0.50
C ILE A 126 -1.46 -13.11 -1.58
N VAL A 127 -2.15 -12.06 -1.16
CA VAL A 127 -2.78 -11.09 -2.06
C VAL A 127 -2.10 -9.75 -1.90
N ILE A 128 -1.80 -9.10 -3.02
CA ILE A 128 -1.49 -7.67 -3.08
C ILE A 128 -2.67 -6.96 -3.74
N GLU A 129 -3.12 -5.87 -3.12
CA GLU A 129 -4.27 -5.09 -3.57
C GLU A 129 -3.91 -3.61 -3.65
N ILE A 130 -4.37 -2.93 -4.69
CA ILE A 130 -4.24 -1.47 -4.85
C ILE A 130 -5.65 -0.90 -4.96
N THR A 131 -5.96 0.05 -4.09
CA THR A 131 -7.30 0.66 -3.98
C THR A 131 -7.23 2.17 -4.10
N PRO A 132 -8.24 2.83 -4.67
CA PRO A 132 -8.28 4.28 -4.71
C PRO A 132 -8.53 4.85 -3.32
N THR A 133 -8.03 6.06 -3.12
CA THR A 133 -8.18 6.85 -1.89
C THR A 133 -8.91 8.14 -2.21
N TYR A 134 -9.87 8.51 -1.37
CA TYR A 134 -10.60 9.77 -1.51
C TYR A 134 -9.68 10.94 -1.16
N GLN A 135 -9.31 11.71 -2.19
CA GLN A 135 -8.25 12.73 -2.16
C GLN A 135 -8.45 13.84 -1.14
N TRP A 136 -9.70 14.15 -0.78
CA TRP A 136 -10.06 15.26 0.12
C TRP A 136 -9.33 15.22 1.47
N HIS A 137 -8.93 14.04 1.95
CA HIS A 137 -8.22 13.90 3.22
C HIS A 137 -6.74 14.28 3.16
N PHE A 138 -6.17 14.45 1.97
CA PHE A 138 -4.72 14.50 1.75
C PHE A 138 -4.23 15.79 1.09
N GLU A 139 -5.14 16.64 0.60
CA GLU A 139 -4.76 17.92 0.01
C GLU A 139 -4.89 19.07 1.00
N ASP A 140 -3.86 19.91 1.07
CA ASP A 140 -3.96 21.24 1.64
C ASP A 140 -4.97 22.03 0.82
N PHE A 141 -6.05 22.51 1.46
CA PHE A 141 -7.07 23.32 0.81
C PHE A 141 -6.43 24.58 0.20
N ILE A 142 -6.13 24.52 -1.10
CA ILE A 142 -5.88 25.73 -1.88
C ILE A 142 -7.25 26.27 -2.26
N ASP A 143 -7.68 27.28 -1.52
CA ASP A 143 -8.98 27.96 -1.67
C ASP A 143 -9.35 28.13 -3.16
N GLY A 144 -10.49 27.55 -3.54
CA GLY A 144 -11.16 27.80 -4.82
C GLY A 144 -10.60 27.08 -6.06
N LYS A 145 -9.73 26.07 -5.94
CA LYS A 145 -9.18 25.36 -7.13
C LYS A 145 -9.52 23.89 -7.28
N ASN A 146 -10.04 23.24 -6.25
CA ASN A 146 -10.26 21.80 -6.31
C ASN A 146 -11.75 21.46 -6.36
N GLU A 147 -12.23 21.14 -7.56
CA GLU A 147 -13.54 20.53 -7.78
C GLU A 147 -13.43 19.02 -7.50
N TYR A 148 -13.64 18.62 -6.25
CA TYR A 148 -13.77 17.20 -5.90
C TYR A 148 -15.20 16.73 -6.09
N ILE A 149 -15.34 15.50 -6.58
CA ILE A 149 -16.59 14.76 -6.42
C ILE A 149 -16.89 14.60 -4.94
N SER A 150 -18.18 14.53 -4.58
CA SER A 150 -18.56 14.28 -3.19
C SER A 150 -18.10 12.89 -2.73
N TYR A 151 -17.96 12.67 -1.42
CA TYR A 151 -17.64 11.34 -0.90
C TYR A 151 -18.70 10.29 -1.28
N GLU A 152 -19.98 10.66 -1.32
CA GLU A 152 -21.04 9.74 -1.75
C GLU A 152 -20.91 9.39 -3.24
N GLU A 153 -20.57 10.35 -4.10
CA GLU A 153 -20.28 10.09 -5.52
C GLU A 153 -19.02 9.22 -5.70
N PHE A 154 -17.96 9.45 -4.91
CA PHE A 154 -16.78 8.58 -4.89
C PHE A 154 -17.15 7.16 -4.52
N LYS A 155 -17.99 6.99 -3.50
CA LYS A 155 -18.46 5.70 -3.00
C LYS A 155 -19.32 4.96 -4.02
N GLU A 156 -20.22 5.65 -4.71
CA GLU A 156 -21.04 5.08 -5.79
C GLU A 156 -20.19 4.56 -6.96
N ASN A 157 -19.06 5.23 -7.22
CA ASN A 157 -18.16 4.89 -8.31
C ASN A 157 -16.93 4.06 -7.87
N TYR A 158 -16.84 3.69 -6.59
CA TYR A 158 -15.67 3.04 -6.02
C TYR A 158 -15.39 1.70 -6.72
N LYS A 159 -14.15 1.51 -7.17
CA LYS A 159 -13.64 0.25 -7.73
C LYS A 159 -12.20 0.03 -7.31
N THR A 160 -11.91 -1.15 -6.76
CA THR A 160 -10.53 -1.60 -6.53
C THR A 160 -9.76 -1.57 -7.85
N CYS A 161 -8.54 -1.02 -7.82
CA CYS A 161 -7.72 -0.84 -9.02
C CYS A 161 -7.06 -2.14 -9.46
N VAL A 162 -6.44 -2.85 -8.51
CA VAL A 162 -5.68 -4.09 -8.77
C VAL A 162 -5.88 -5.07 -7.62
N VAL A 163 -6.10 -6.34 -7.94
CA VAL A 163 -6.04 -7.45 -6.99
C VAL A 163 -5.22 -8.57 -7.63
N ARG A 164 -4.12 -8.97 -7.00
CA ARG A 164 -3.27 -10.05 -7.51
C ARG A 164 -2.91 -11.03 -6.42
N LYS A 165 -3.10 -12.31 -6.72
CA LYS A 165 -2.54 -13.41 -5.94
C LYS A 165 -1.08 -13.57 -6.35
N ILE A 166 -0.17 -13.49 -5.39
CA ILE A 166 1.27 -13.65 -5.62
C ILE A 166 1.75 -14.95 -4.99
N SER A 167 2.65 -15.64 -5.70
CA SER A 167 3.18 -16.91 -5.21
C SER A 167 4.12 -16.70 -4.03
N LYS A 168 4.27 -17.71 -3.18
CA LYS A 168 5.28 -17.69 -2.11
C LYS A 168 6.69 -17.48 -2.64
N ASN A 169 7.03 -18.00 -3.82
CA ASN A 169 8.35 -17.81 -4.43
C ASN A 169 8.57 -16.34 -4.82
N MET A 170 7.56 -15.67 -5.36
CA MET A 170 7.66 -14.23 -5.63
C MET A 170 7.88 -13.44 -4.35
N VAL A 171 7.13 -13.75 -3.29
CA VAL A 171 7.27 -13.10 -1.98
C VAL A 171 8.68 -13.31 -1.40
N LYS A 172 9.26 -14.52 -1.51
CA LYS A 172 10.65 -14.78 -1.10
C LYS A 172 11.63 -13.92 -1.90
N ASN A 173 11.51 -13.91 -3.22
CA ASN A 173 12.39 -13.13 -4.08
C ASN A 173 12.31 -11.63 -3.76
N TRP A 174 11.12 -11.11 -3.49
CA TRP A 174 10.94 -9.71 -3.10
C TRP A 174 11.51 -9.42 -1.72
N LEU A 175 11.33 -10.34 -0.76
CA LEU A 175 11.90 -10.25 0.58
C LEU A 175 13.43 -10.22 0.54
N ASP A 176 14.06 -11.08 -0.28
CA ASP A 176 15.51 -11.11 -0.46
C ASP A 176 16.01 -9.79 -1.07
N LYS A 177 15.29 -9.21 -2.03
CA LYS A 177 15.62 -7.89 -2.57
C LYS A 177 15.52 -6.79 -1.52
N CYS A 178 14.52 -6.83 -0.63
CA CYS A 178 14.39 -5.88 0.46
C CYS A 178 15.55 -6.02 1.45
N ASN A 179 15.87 -7.25 1.88
CA ASN A 179 17.00 -7.50 2.78
C ASN A 179 18.33 -6.98 2.19
N ASN A 180 18.59 -7.27 0.91
CA ASN A 180 19.78 -6.76 0.22
C ASN A 180 19.86 -5.22 0.15
N ILE A 181 18.72 -4.53 0.15
CA ILE A 181 18.70 -3.06 0.22
C ILE A 181 18.98 -2.62 1.65
N LEU A 182 18.32 -3.19 2.64
CA LEU A 182 18.49 -2.82 4.06
C LEU A 182 19.92 -3.07 4.55
N ASP A 183 20.56 -4.16 4.11
CA ASP A 183 21.95 -4.46 4.43
C ASP A 183 22.92 -3.38 3.91
N LYS A 184 22.56 -2.67 2.83
CA LYS A 184 23.34 -1.56 2.26
C LYS A 184 23.00 -0.20 2.90
N LEU A 185 21.89 -0.12 3.63
CA LEU A 185 21.48 1.06 4.39
C LEU A 185 21.96 1.02 5.84
N SER A 186 22.55 -0.11 6.27
CA SER A 186 23.12 -0.37 7.59
C SER A 186 24.55 0.15 7.68
#